data_AF-A0A0V0V013-F1
#
_entry.id   AF-A0A0V0V013-F1
#
_cell.length_a   1.000
_cell.length_b   1.000
_cell.length_c   1.000
_cell.angle_alpha   90.00
_cell.angle_beta   90.00
_cell.angle_gamma   90.00
#
_symmetry.space_group_name_H-M   'P 1'
#
loop_
_entity.id
_entity.type
_entity.pdbx_description
1 polymer ?
#
loop_
_entity_poly.entity_id
_entity_poly.type
_entity_poly.pdbx_seq_one_letter_code
_entity_poly.pdbx_strand_id
1 'polypeptide(L)'
;MKFTAVVCILILLKTSTAQVATCQDDGGVNTDWFFVYKPPDSLDSKIIKSGPNPVWTRSERAINEVANHAISRTMADFIAENINIKVLAYSDDPPNMPPQNVNSKAKGVLLIDNRDNDAAAWFVHTVPKFLAYRGPYSWPASETAKGHMFLCVSFTEAHLNSVAKAIRYQEPFIYANNLSPELLTQHNELSNLATGVQIRVPPFLEHAKFTTKANQVAANIQVIGKHSKSYSDMYAKVLKNKLGASIIIWAPSDTRSKSICKGQYQLRKVASPMQFDGVQVRREDDSARWAVVDGKNIVCLTTNDYKATEKQIPGAAVCLENACYKRQHSLNIQLHPEFAFQSPKIKEFHIY
;
A
#
# COMPACT_ATOMS: atom_id res chain seq x y z
N MET A 1 30.70 -59.33 -18.24
CA MET A 1 30.09 -58.17 -17.52
C MET A 1 29.84 -57.06 -18.52
N LYS A 2 28.58 -56.70 -18.78
CA LYS A 2 28.21 -55.52 -19.57
C LYS A 2 27.54 -54.53 -18.61
N PHE A 3 28.18 -53.39 -18.37
CA PHE A 3 27.60 -52.30 -17.59
C PHE A 3 26.75 -51.43 -18.52
N THR A 4 25.44 -51.54 -18.39
CA THR A 4 24.49 -50.63 -19.04
C THR A 4 24.43 -49.35 -18.20
N ALA A 5 24.97 -48.25 -18.72
CA ALA A 5 24.86 -46.95 -18.09
C ALA A 5 23.42 -46.44 -18.25
N VAL A 6 22.68 -46.36 -17.15
CA VAL A 6 21.34 -45.74 -17.11
C VAL A 6 21.54 -44.25 -16.86
N VAL A 7 21.29 -43.43 -17.89
CA VAL A 7 21.26 -41.98 -17.77
C VAL A 7 19.87 -41.57 -17.27
N CYS A 8 19.74 -41.25 -15.99
CA CYS A 8 18.54 -40.63 -15.45
C CYS A 8 18.49 -39.16 -15.85
N ILE A 9 17.69 -38.82 -16.86
CA ILE A 9 17.33 -37.44 -17.18
C ILE A 9 16.35 -36.96 -16.10
N LEU A 10 16.84 -36.19 -15.13
CA LEU A 10 16.02 -35.44 -14.19
C LEU A 10 15.31 -34.31 -14.95
N ILE A 11 14.11 -34.59 -15.46
CA ILE A 11 13.20 -33.56 -15.95
C ILE A 11 12.73 -32.79 -14.72
N LEU A 12 13.35 -31.62 -14.47
CA LEU A 12 12.81 -30.61 -13.57
C LEU A 12 11.48 -30.13 -14.14
N LEU A 13 10.41 -30.83 -13.79
CA LEU A 13 9.04 -30.32 -13.90
C LEU A 13 8.98 -29.06 -13.03
N LYS A 14 9.20 -27.89 -13.62
CA LYS A 14 8.68 -26.64 -13.06
C LYS A 14 7.18 -26.88 -12.94
N THR A 15 6.71 -27.14 -11.72
CA THR A 15 5.28 -27.16 -11.41
C THR A 15 4.75 -25.80 -11.82
N SER A 16 4.15 -25.71 -13.00
CA SER A 16 3.42 -24.54 -13.44
C SER A 16 2.15 -24.48 -12.61
N THR A 17 2.27 -24.05 -11.36
CA THR A 17 1.10 -23.68 -10.56
C THR A 17 0.36 -22.63 -11.37
N ALA A 18 -0.90 -22.90 -11.71
CA ALA A 18 -1.73 -21.95 -12.43
C ALA A 18 -1.68 -20.61 -11.66
N GLN A 19 -1.33 -19.53 -12.35
CA GLN A 19 -1.13 -18.24 -11.70
C GLN A 19 -2.48 -17.70 -11.20
N VAL A 20 -2.56 -17.32 -9.93
CA VAL A 20 -3.76 -16.86 -9.22
C VAL A 20 -3.54 -15.40 -8.81
N ALA A 21 -4.57 -14.55 -8.85
CA ALA A 21 -4.50 -13.15 -8.43
C ALA A 21 -4.21 -12.99 -6.92
N THR A 22 -2.94 -13.14 -6.55
CA THR A 22 -2.44 -13.09 -5.17
C THR A 22 -1.10 -12.37 -5.15
N CYS A 23 -0.80 -11.74 -4.02
CA CYS A 23 0.52 -11.18 -3.74
C CYS A 23 1.58 -12.28 -3.74
N GLN A 24 2.69 -12.04 -4.40
CA GLN A 24 3.84 -12.95 -4.43
C GLN A 24 5.08 -12.26 -3.87
N ASP A 25 5.83 -12.96 -3.05
CA ASP A 25 7.12 -12.47 -2.54
C ASP A 25 8.26 -12.64 -3.57
N ASP A 26 9.49 -12.24 -3.21
CA ASP A 26 10.65 -12.34 -4.10
C ASP A 26 10.94 -13.78 -4.56
N GLY A 27 10.61 -14.79 -3.76
CA GLY A 27 10.75 -16.20 -4.08
C GLY A 27 9.61 -16.77 -4.94
N GLY A 28 8.59 -15.97 -5.25
CA GLY A 28 7.40 -16.41 -5.98
C GLY A 28 6.40 -17.18 -5.14
N VAL A 29 6.50 -17.10 -3.81
CA VAL A 29 5.55 -17.73 -2.89
C VAL A 29 4.37 -16.79 -2.67
N ASN A 30 3.15 -17.33 -2.76
CA ASN A 30 1.94 -16.59 -2.46
C ASN A 30 1.93 -16.17 -0.97
N THR A 31 1.66 -14.89 -0.74
CA THR A 31 1.63 -14.26 0.59
C THR A 31 0.29 -13.55 0.79
N ASP A 32 -0.14 -13.40 2.04
CA ASP A 32 -1.33 -12.65 2.39
C ASP A 32 -1.18 -11.15 2.15
N TRP A 33 0.02 -10.65 2.37
CA TRP A 33 0.37 -9.25 2.17
C TRP A 33 1.88 -9.10 2.12
N PHE A 34 2.33 -7.98 1.56
CA PHE A 34 3.69 -7.49 1.76
C PHE A 34 3.73 -5.96 1.69
N PHE A 35 4.71 -5.38 2.37
CA PHE A 35 5.19 -4.04 2.08
C PHE A 35 6.55 -4.14 1.40
N VAL A 36 6.78 -3.25 0.43
CA VAL A 36 8.12 -2.98 -0.09
C VAL A 36 8.42 -1.51 0.16
N TYR A 37 9.63 -1.23 0.65
CA TYR A 37 10.15 0.13 0.76
C TYR A 37 11.43 0.26 -0.07
N LYS A 38 11.45 1.22 -1.00
CA LYS A 38 12.65 1.64 -1.71
C LYS A 38 13.10 2.98 -1.11
N PRO A 39 14.29 3.08 -0.50
CA PRO A 39 14.79 4.33 0.06
C PRO A 39 15.21 5.33 -1.03
N PRO A 40 15.35 6.63 -0.70
CA PRO A 40 15.92 7.64 -1.60
C PRO A 40 17.31 7.23 -2.10
N ASP A 41 17.63 7.60 -3.34
CA ASP A 41 18.93 7.40 -3.99
C ASP A 41 19.42 5.94 -4.09
N SER A 42 18.53 4.95 -3.88
CA SER A 42 18.87 3.54 -3.95
C SER A 42 17.82 2.73 -4.71
N LEU A 43 18.24 1.83 -5.59
CA LEU A 43 17.34 0.86 -6.23
C LEU A 43 17.19 -0.43 -5.40
N ASP A 44 18.03 -0.63 -4.39
CA ASP A 44 17.92 -1.72 -3.45
C ASP A 44 16.75 -1.46 -2.48
N SER A 45 15.68 -2.21 -2.68
CA SER A 45 14.49 -2.18 -1.85
C SER A 45 14.60 -3.16 -0.67
N LYS A 46 13.67 -2.99 0.27
CA LYS A 46 13.43 -3.88 1.40
C LYS A 46 12.01 -4.39 1.34
N ILE A 47 11.79 -5.62 1.79
CA ILE A 47 10.49 -6.27 1.86
C ILE A 47 10.22 -6.77 3.28
N ILE A 48 8.98 -6.59 3.72
CA ILE A 48 8.37 -7.29 4.85
C ILE A 48 7.07 -7.91 4.36
N LYS A 49 6.80 -9.16 4.74
CA LYS A 49 5.68 -9.94 4.21
C LYS A 49 4.96 -10.70 5.30
N SER A 50 3.78 -11.22 4.98
CA SER A 50 3.04 -12.08 5.90
C SER A 50 3.88 -13.28 6.36
N GLY A 51 3.67 -13.68 7.61
CA GLY A 51 4.43 -14.73 8.27
C GLY A 51 4.32 -14.60 9.79
N PRO A 52 4.81 -15.59 10.55
CA PRO A 52 4.68 -15.63 12.01
C PRO A 52 5.44 -14.50 12.70
N ASN A 53 6.65 -14.17 12.22
CA ASN A 53 7.52 -13.11 12.74
C ASN A 53 8.07 -12.29 11.58
N PRO A 54 7.26 -11.41 10.99
CA PRO A 54 7.68 -10.66 9.82
C PRO A 54 8.74 -9.63 10.22
N VAL A 55 9.81 -9.56 9.45
CA VAL A 55 10.90 -8.62 9.61
C VAL A 55 11.23 -8.01 8.27
N TRP A 56 11.73 -6.77 8.28
CA TRP A 56 12.26 -6.16 7.07
C TRP A 56 13.53 -6.91 6.66
N THR A 57 13.61 -7.24 5.38
CA THR A 57 14.75 -7.89 4.77
C THR A 57 15.07 -7.21 3.45
N ARG A 58 16.32 -7.28 2.98
CA ARG A 58 16.67 -6.81 1.65
C ARG A 58 15.89 -7.62 0.61
N SER A 59 15.33 -6.95 -0.38
CA SER A 59 14.74 -7.65 -1.53
C SER A 59 15.79 -8.42 -2.32
N GLU A 60 15.40 -9.52 -2.95
CA GLU A 60 16.34 -10.40 -3.68
C GLU A 60 17.04 -9.67 -4.84
N ARG A 61 16.34 -8.73 -5.49
CA ARG A 61 16.84 -7.93 -6.61
C ARG A 61 16.50 -6.45 -6.43
N ALA A 62 17.14 -5.60 -7.22
CA ALA A 62 16.82 -4.18 -7.25
C ALA A 62 15.42 -3.96 -7.84
N ILE A 63 14.74 -2.90 -7.40
CA ILE A 63 13.34 -2.64 -7.76
C ILE A 63 13.13 -2.38 -9.27
N ASN A 64 14.18 -2.02 -10.00
CA ASN A 64 14.12 -1.80 -11.45
C ASN A 64 14.32 -3.10 -12.27
N GLU A 65 14.60 -4.23 -11.61
CA GLU A 65 14.74 -5.52 -12.28
C GLU A 65 13.39 -6.27 -12.31
N VAL A 66 13.09 -6.88 -13.47
CA VAL A 66 11.86 -7.68 -13.66
C VAL A 66 11.96 -9.08 -13.06
N ALA A 67 13.18 -9.59 -12.87
CA ALA A 67 13.39 -10.93 -12.34
C ALA A 67 13.39 -10.89 -10.81
N ASN A 68 12.73 -11.88 -10.20
CA ASN A 68 12.83 -12.17 -8.77
C ASN A 68 12.59 -10.99 -7.81
N HIS A 69 11.65 -10.09 -8.14
CA HIS A 69 11.20 -9.04 -7.23
C HIS A 69 9.68 -9.14 -7.00
N ALA A 70 9.23 -9.09 -5.76
CA ALA A 70 7.82 -9.28 -5.35
C ALA A 70 6.82 -8.46 -6.18
N ILE A 71 7.16 -7.19 -6.45
CA ILE A 71 6.35 -6.30 -7.30
C ILE A 71 6.20 -6.87 -8.72
N SER A 72 7.31 -7.18 -9.38
CA SER A 72 7.31 -7.70 -10.76
C SER A 72 6.56 -9.04 -10.88
N ARG A 73 6.69 -9.92 -9.87
CA ARG A 73 5.99 -11.20 -9.82
C ARG A 73 4.49 -11.03 -9.64
N THR A 74 4.10 -10.21 -8.65
CA THR A 74 2.69 -9.92 -8.38
C THR A 74 2.02 -9.26 -9.59
N MET A 75 2.73 -8.36 -10.28
CA MET A 75 2.23 -7.64 -11.45
C MET A 75 2.44 -8.38 -12.78
N ALA A 76 2.85 -9.65 -12.78
CA ALA A 76 3.13 -10.38 -14.01
C ALA A 76 1.92 -10.41 -14.97
N ASP A 77 0.72 -10.69 -14.45
CA ASP A 77 -0.53 -10.71 -15.24
C ASP A 77 -1.06 -9.31 -15.62
N PHE A 78 -0.49 -8.25 -15.02
CA PHE A 78 -0.77 -6.86 -15.38
C PHE A 78 0.10 -6.40 -16.56
N ILE A 79 1.35 -6.88 -16.60
CA ILE A 79 2.38 -6.59 -17.60
C ILE A 79 2.16 -7.45 -18.85
N ALA A 80 1.87 -8.73 -18.67
CA ALA A 80 1.56 -9.69 -19.72
C ALA A 80 0.12 -10.16 -19.57
N GLU A 81 -0.65 -10.14 -20.66
CA GLU A 81 -2.06 -10.50 -20.62
C GLU A 81 -2.27 -11.97 -20.18
N ASN A 82 -3.10 -12.14 -19.16
CA ASN A 82 -3.65 -13.42 -18.75
C ASN A 82 -5.17 -13.34 -18.79
N ILE A 83 -5.80 -14.16 -19.63
CA ILE A 83 -7.26 -14.12 -19.84
C ILE A 83 -8.05 -14.38 -18.56
N ASN A 84 -7.48 -15.11 -17.61
CA ASN A 84 -8.11 -15.47 -16.35
C ASN A 84 -8.00 -14.37 -15.29
N ILE A 85 -7.11 -13.39 -15.46
CA ILE A 85 -6.90 -12.31 -14.49
C ILE A 85 -7.45 -11.00 -15.07
N LYS A 86 -8.43 -10.41 -14.38
CA LYS A 86 -8.98 -9.10 -14.70
C LYS A 86 -8.31 -8.03 -13.86
N VAL A 87 -8.27 -6.84 -14.42
CA VAL A 87 -7.45 -5.72 -13.97
C VAL A 87 -8.31 -4.47 -13.95
N LEU A 88 -8.17 -3.71 -12.87
CA LEU A 88 -8.54 -2.30 -12.82
C LEU A 88 -7.38 -1.52 -12.20
N ALA A 89 -6.86 -0.52 -12.91
CA ALA A 89 -5.71 0.25 -12.49
C ALA A 89 -6.02 1.75 -12.46
N TYR A 90 -5.50 2.41 -11.44
CA TYR A 90 -5.78 3.81 -11.15
C TYR A 90 -4.53 4.57 -10.74
N SER A 91 -4.41 5.82 -11.18
CA SER A 91 -3.27 6.71 -10.89
C SER A 91 -3.57 8.14 -11.32
N ASP A 92 -3.12 9.13 -10.55
CA ASP A 92 -3.10 10.55 -10.93
C ASP A 92 -1.99 10.90 -11.94
N ASP A 93 -0.96 10.06 -12.07
CA ASP A 93 0.13 10.23 -13.04
C ASP A 93 0.52 8.85 -13.61
N PRO A 94 -0.31 8.24 -14.48
CA PRO A 94 -0.01 6.95 -15.09
C PRO A 94 1.09 7.09 -16.16
N PRO A 95 1.89 6.02 -16.40
CA PRO A 95 2.88 6.05 -17.47
C PRO A 95 2.25 6.21 -18.86
N ASN A 96 3.00 6.80 -19.78
CA ASN A 96 2.62 7.01 -21.19
C ASN A 96 1.36 7.86 -21.39
N MET A 97 0.95 8.62 -20.37
CA MET A 97 -0.13 9.59 -20.44
C MET A 97 0.33 10.93 -19.87
N PRO A 98 -0.27 12.06 -20.28
CA PRO A 98 -0.05 13.32 -19.60
C PRO A 98 -0.59 13.25 -18.16
N PRO A 99 -0.08 14.08 -17.23
CA PRO A 99 -0.62 14.20 -15.88
C PRO A 99 -2.12 14.48 -15.93
N GLN A 100 -2.88 13.77 -15.10
CA GLN A 100 -4.32 13.87 -15.11
C GLN A 100 -4.78 15.02 -14.22
N ASN A 101 -5.79 15.77 -14.67
CA ASN A 101 -6.38 16.84 -13.88
C ASN A 101 -7.37 16.27 -12.85
N VAL A 102 -6.85 15.46 -11.94
CA VAL A 102 -7.59 14.90 -10.80
C VAL A 102 -6.95 15.35 -9.49
N ASN A 103 -7.77 15.62 -8.49
CA ASN A 103 -7.27 16.03 -7.17
C ASN A 103 -6.71 14.85 -6.37
N SER A 104 -7.06 13.61 -6.75
CA SER A 104 -6.57 12.41 -6.09
C SER A 104 -5.05 12.27 -6.21
N LYS A 105 -4.44 11.59 -5.23
CA LYS A 105 -3.02 11.16 -5.27
C LYS A 105 -2.89 9.63 -5.28
N ALA A 106 -4.02 8.95 -5.45
CA ALA A 106 -4.12 7.51 -5.28
C ALA A 106 -3.57 6.78 -6.50
N LYS A 107 -2.75 5.75 -6.25
CA LYS A 107 -2.18 4.90 -7.28
C LYS A 107 -2.27 3.43 -6.87
N GLY A 108 -2.66 2.56 -7.78
CA GLY A 108 -2.77 1.14 -7.51
C GLY A 108 -3.42 0.33 -8.62
N VAL A 109 -3.49 -0.98 -8.36
CA VAL A 109 -4.00 -2.00 -9.28
C VAL A 109 -4.82 -3.01 -8.48
N LEU A 110 -6.00 -3.35 -8.97
CA LEU A 110 -6.76 -4.52 -8.56
C LEU A 110 -6.53 -5.62 -9.59
N LEU A 111 -6.12 -6.80 -9.12
CA LEU A 111 -6.08 -8.05 -9.86
C LEU A 111 -7.18 -8.95 -9.33
N ILE A 112 -7.98 -9.54 -10.21
CA ILE A 112 -9.13 -10.38 -9.86
C ILE A 112 -9.04 -11.65 -10.70
N ASP A 113 -9.00 -12.80 -10.05
CA ASP A 113 -9.10 -14.09 -10.73
C ASP A 113 -10.56 -14.30 -11.15
N ASN A 114 -10.81 -14.47 -12.44
CA ASN A 114 -12.16 -14.65 -13.00
C ASN A 114 -12.51 -16.14 -13.16
N ARG A 115 -11.79 -17.02 -12.46
CA ARG A 115 -12.12 -18.44 -12.29
C ARG A 115 -12.64 -18.64 -10.86
N ASP A 116 -13.11 -19.85 -10.57
CA ASP A 116 -13.63 -20.21 -9.24
C ASP A 116 -12.53 -20.41 -8.17
N ASN A 117 -11.55 -19.50 -8.10
CA ASN A 117 -10.45 -19.51 -7.14
C ASN A 117 -10.68 -18.56 -5.95
N ASP A 118 -11.73 -17.72 -6.00
CA ASP A 118 -12.09 -16.72 -4.99
C ASP A 118 -10.88 -15.86 -4.58
N ALA A 119 -10.23 -15.24 -5.57
CA ALA A 119 -8.92 -14.62 -5.39
C ALA A 119 -8.83 -13.23 -6.00
N ALA A 120 -8.43 -12.26 -5.18
CA ALA A 120 -8.07 -10.94 -5.62
C ALA A 120 -6.81 -10.43 -4.90
N ALA A 121 -6.08 -9.54 -5.56
CA ALA A 121 -4.96 -8.81 -5.00
C ALA A 121 -5.14 -7.31 -5.21
N TRP A 122 -4.88 -6.54 -4.16
CA TRP A 122 -4.89 -5.08 -4.22
C TRP A 122 -3.49 -4.55 -3.97
N PHE A 123 -2.94 -3.94 -5.01
CA PHE A 123 -1.62 -3.34 -5.02
C PHE A 123 -1.75 -1.82 -4.94
N VAL A 124 -1.08 -1.21 -3.96
CA VAL A 124 -1.08 0.24 -3.71
C VAL A 124 0.36 0.74 -3.72
N HIS A 125 0.62 1.88 -4.34
CA HIS A 125 1.97 2.44 -4.39
C HIS A 125 1.99 3.97 -4.40
N THR A 126 3.19 4.53 -4.32
CA THR A 126 3.43 5.99 -4.26
C THR A 126 4.17 6.54 -5.49
N VAL A 127 4.59 5.67 -6.42
CA VAL A 127 5.43 6.03 -7.57
C VAL A 127 4.60 6.63 -8.72
N PRO A 128 4.85 7.88 -9.15
CA PRO A 128 4.29 8.41 -10.40
C PRO A 128 4.91 7.73 -11.63
N LYS A 129 4.18 7.71 -12.74
CA LYS A 129 4.58 7.07 -14.02
C LYS A 129 4.92 5.59 -13.89
N PHE A 130 4.33 4.92 -12.92
CA PHE A 130 4.42 3.48 -12.68
C PHE A 130 2.99 2.93 -12.51
N LEU A 131 2.59 1.78 -13.04
CA LEU A 131 3.26 0.83 -13.94
C LEU A 131 2.49 0.76 -15.27
N ALA A 132 3.16 0.43 -16.38
CA ALA A 132 2.52 0.39 -17.70
C ALA A 132 1.64 -0.85 -17.85
N TYR A 133 0.34 -0.65 -18.08
CA TYR A 133 -0.60 -1.74 -18.38
C TYR A 133 -0.26 -2.36 -19.74
N ARG A 134 -0.07 -3.69 -19.78
CA ARG A 134 0.36 -4.43 -20.99
C ARG A 134 1.65 -3.88 -21.63
N GLY A 135 2.50 -3.25 -20.81
CA GLY A 135 3.80 -2.74 -21.20
C GLY A 135 4.93 -3.44 -20.45
N PRO A 136 6.19 -3.24 -20.84
CA PRO A 136 7.32 -3.82 -20.12
C PRO A 136 7.38 -3.30 -18.68
N TYR A 137 7.91 -4.12 -17.77
CA TYR A 137 8.30 -3.66 -16.45
C TYR A 137 9.38 -2.57 -16.58
N SER A 138 9.10 -1.38 -16.06
CA SER A 138 10.02 -0.24 -16.14
C SER A 138 9.93 0.61 -14.90
N TRP A 139 11.10 0.97 -14.36
CA TRP A 139 11.22 1.89 -13.22
C TRP A 139 11.41 3.33 -13.72
N PRO A 140 10.61 4.30 -13.24
CA PRO A 140 10.80 5.70 -13.59
C PRO A 140 12.10 6.26 -13.00
N ALA A 141 13.09 6.58 -13.85
CA ALA A 141 14.41 7.04 -13.40
C ALA A 141 14.35 8.31 -12.51
N SER A 142 13.38 9.20 -12.74
CA SER A 142 13.16 10.41 -11.91
C SER A 142 12.76 10.09 -10.46
N GLU A 143 12.25 8.90 -10.22
CA GLU A 143 11.82 8.45 -8.89
C GLU A 143 12.92 7.65 -8.18
N THR A 144 14.12 7.53 -8.78
CA THR A 144 15.26 6.92 -8.11
C THR A 144 15.72 7.72 -6.90
N ALA A 145 15.69 9.05 -6.99
CA ALA A 145 16.12 9.97 -5.93
C ALA A 145 15.11 10.07 -4.77
N LYS A 146 13.97 9.38 -4.83
CA LYS A 146 12.90 9.47 -3.84
C LYS A 146 12.61 8.15 -3.14
N GLY A 147 12.25 8.23 -1.87
CA GLY A 147 11.68 7.12 -1.12
C GLY A 147 10.28 6.77 -1.61
N HIS A 148 9.98 5.47 -1.73
CA HIS A 148 8.68 4.96 -2.14
C HIS A 148 8.27 3.72 -1.35
N MET A 149 6.98 3.65 -1.03
CA MET A 149 6.36 2.50 -0.38
C MET A 149 5.33 1.85 -1.31
N PHE A 150 5.22 0.53 -1.19
CA PHE A 150 4.26 -0.33 -1.88
C PHE A 150 3.60 -1.24 -0.86
N LEU A 151 2.33 -1.55 -1.08
CA LEU A 151 1.57 -2.51 -0.30
C LEU A 151 0.84 -3.43 -1.27
N CYS A 152 0.93 -4.73 -1.05
CA CYS A 152 0.03 -5.69 -1.67
C CYS A 152 -0.78 -6.40 -0.59
N VAL A 153 -2.07 -6.59 -0.84
CA VAL A 153 -2.99 -7.35 0.02
C VAL A 153 -3.72 -8.40 -0.83
N SER A 154 -3.61 -9.67 -0.47
CA SER A 154 -4.40 -10.78 -1.02
C SER A 154 -5.69 -10.94 -0.22
N PHE A 155 -6.82 -11.02 -0.89
CA PHE A 155 -8.15 -11.16 -0.27
C PHE A 155 -9.09 -11.97 -1.17
N THR A 156 -10.27 -12.29 -0.66
CA THR A 156 -11.32 -13.02 -1.39
C THR A 156 -12.26 -12.06 -2.11
N GLU A 157 -12.93 -12.52 -3.16
CA GLU A 157 -13.81 -11.68 -3.98
C GLU A 157 -14.99 -11.10 -3.19
N ALA A 158 -15.35 -11.74 -2.07
CA ALA A 158 -16.33 -11.23 -1.10
C ALA A 158 -16.01 -9.81 -0.60
N HIS A 159 -14.74 -9.38 -0.58
CA HIS A 159 -14.35 -8.04 -0.15
C HIS A 159 -14.14 -7.04 -1.30
N LEU A 160 -14.37 -7.42 -2.57
CA LEU A 160 -14.19 -6.54 -3.73
C LEU A 160 -15.01 -5.26 -3.63
N ASN A 161 -16.28 -5.36 -3.23
CA ASN A 161 -17.12 -4.16 -3.11
C ASN A 161 -16.61 -3.20 -2.02
N SER A 162 -16.09 -3.72 -0.91
CA SER A 162 -15.49 -2.90 0.15
C SER A 162 -14.23 -2.18 -0.32
N VAL A 163 -13.34 -2.89 -1.03
CA VAL A 163 -12.12 -2.33 -1.60
C VAL A 163 -12.45 -1.31 -2.69
N ALA A 164 -13.32 -1.67 -3.64
CA ALA A 164 -13.74 -0.80 -4.72
C ALA A 164 -14.39 0.48 -4.20
N LYS A 165 -15.27 0.38 -3.20
CA LYS A 165 -15.86 1.55 -2.54
C LYS A 165 -14.78 2.43 -1.92
N ALA A 166 -13.84 1.86 -1.17
CA ALA A 166 -12.74 2.65 -0.61
C ALA A 166 -11.89 3.35 -1.68
N ILE A 167 -11.66 2.71 -2.83
CA ILE A 167 -10.99 3.33 -3.99
C ILE A 167 -11.85 4.46 -4.56
N ARG A 168 -13.17 4.28 -4.73
CA ARG A 168 -14.09 5.34 -5.21
C ARG A 168 -14.03 6.60 -4.36
N TYR A 169 -13.91 6.47 -3.04
CA TYR A 169 -13.80 7.62 -2.14
C TYR A 169 -12.51 8.42 -2.36
N GLN A 170 -11.50 7.84 -3.02
CA GLN A 170 -10.28 8.54 -3.39
C GLN A 170 -10.45 9.38 -4.67
N GLU A 171 -11.58 9.29 -5.37
CA GLU A 171 -11.85 9.95 -6.65
C GLU A 171 -10.69 9.77 -7.68
N PRO A 172 -10.17 8.54 -7.88
CA PRO A 172 -8.99 8.35 -8.69
C PRO A 172 -9.31 8.37 -10.19
N PHE A 173 -8.29 8.60 -11.00
CA PHE A 173 -8.37 8.39 -12.44
C PHE A 173 -8.09 6.92 -12.76
N ILE A 174 -9.02 6.25 -13.46
CA ILE A 174 -8.87 4.87 -13.93
C ILE A 174 -8.20 4.90 -15.31
N TYR A 175 -6.97 4.35 -15.42
CA TYR A 175 -6.20 4.39 -16.67
C TYR A 175 -6.16 3.05 -17.41
N ALA A 176 -6.56 1.95 -16.75
CA ALA A 176 -6.75 0.65 -17.39
C ALA A 176 -7.88 -0.12 -16.69
N ASN A 177 -8.70 -0.79 -17.49
CA ASN A 177 -9.81 -1.61 -17.02
C ASN A 177 -10.13 -2.69 -18.08
N ASN A 178 -10.16 -3.96 -17.69
CA ASN A 178 -10.65 -5.06 -18.52
C ASN A 178 -11.59 -6.01 -17.75
N LEU A 179 -12.29 -5.49 -16.74
CA LEU A 179 -13.26 -6.24 -15.95
C LEU A 179 -14.36 -6.85 -16.82
N SER A 180 -14.75 -8.08 -16.50
CA SER A 180 -15.79 -8.81 -17.22
C SER A 180 -17.20 -8.30 -16.88
N PRO A 181 -18.17 -8.39 -17.80
CA PRO A 181 -19.57 -8.05 -17.52
C PRO A 181 -20.15 -8.82 -16.32
N GLU A 182 -19.70 -10.06 -16.12
CA GLU A 182 -20.09 -10.91 -15.00
C GLU A 182 -19.65 -10.30 -13.67
N LEU A 183 -18.37 -9.91 -13.54
CA LEU A 183 -17.84 -9.25 -12.35
C LEU A 183 -18.58 -7.93 -12.05
N LEU A 184 -18.85 -7.12 -13.08
CA LEU A 184 -19.54 -5.84 -12.92
C LEU A 184 -21.00 -6.03 -12.48
N THR A 185 -21.64 -7.12 -12.88
CA THR A 185 -23.01 -7.46 -12.47
C THR A 185 -23.06 -7.95 -11.02
N GLN A 186 -22.05 -8.73 -10.60
CA GLN A 186 -21.96 -9.29 -9.25
C GLN A 186 -21.52 -8.25 -8.21
N HIS A 187 -20.66 -7.31 -8.60
CA HIS A 187 -20.03 -6.34 -7.69
C HIS A 187 -20.40 -4.90 -8.06
N ASN A 188 -21.50 -4.41 -7.47
CA ASN A 188 -22.03 -3.06 -7.75
C ASN A 188 -21.03 -1.92 -7.47
N GLU A 189 -20.25 -1.98 -6.39
CA GLU A 189 -19.26 -0.95 -6.05
C GLU A 189 -18.05 -1.01 -7.00
N LEU A 190 -17.68 -2.21 -7.45
CA LEU A 190 -16.67 -2.38 -8.49
C LEU A 190 -17.14 -1.81 -9.82
N SER A 191 -18.40 -2.07 -10.19
CA SER A 191 -19.04 -1.50 -11.38
C SER A 191 -19.09 0.03 -11.32
N ASN A 192 -19.52 0.57 -10.18
CA ASN A 192 -19.54 2.01 -9.95
C ASN A 192 -18.15 2.64 -10.03
N LEU A 193 -17.09 1.94 -9.58
CA LEU A 193 -15.71 2.39 -9.73
C LEU A 193 -15.29 2.40 -11.21
N ALA A 194 -15.52 1.29 -11.90
CA ALA A 194 -15.16 1.09 -13.31
C ALA A 194 -15.84 2.08 -14.25
N THR A 195 -17.06 2.50 -13.92
CA THR A 195 -17.89 3.41 -14.73
C THR A 195 -17.86 4.87 -14.25
N GLY A 196 -17.11 5.18 -13.19
CA GLY A 196 -16.93 6.54 -12.70
C GLY A 196 -18.16 7.14 -11.99
N VAL A 197 -19.02 6.32 -11.38
CA VAL A 197 -20.18 6.79 -10.63
C VAL A 197 -19.74 7.58 -9.41
N GLN A 198 -20.10 8.86 -9.38
CA GLN A 198 -19.71 9.80 -8.34
C GLN A 198 -20.44 9.57 -7.01
N ILE A 199 -19.73 9.82 -5.91
CA ILE A 199 -20.32 9.85 -4.57
C ILE A 199 -20.94 11.24 -4.34
N ARG A 200 -22.26 11.30 -4.30
CA ARG A 200 -23.00 12.56 -4.18
C ARG A 200 -23.67 12.77 -2.83
N VAL A 201 -23.90 11.69 -2.09
CA VAL A 201 -24.68 11.69 -0.85
C VAL A 201 -23.77 11.25 0.31
N PRO A 202 -23.89 11.87 1.51
CA PRO A 202 -23.15 11.42 2.69
C PRO A 202 -23.52 9.98 3.10
N PRO A 203 -22.64 9.30 3.86
CA PRO A 203 -21.40 9.81 4.45
C PRO A 203 -20.26 9.97 3.43
N PHE A 204 -19.44 11.02 3.58
CA PHE A 204 -18.25 11.26 2.74
C PHE A 204 -16.97 10.60 3.27
N LEU A 205 -17.13 9.63 4.17
CA LEU A 205 -16.09 8.76 4.69
C LEU A 205 -16.55 7.31 4.58
N GLU A 206 -15.68 6.45 4.08
CA GLU A 206 -15.85 5.00 4.07
C GLU A 206 -14.94 4.36 5.11
N HIS A 207 -15.41 3.32 5.78
CA HIS A 207 -14.59 2.50 6.66
C HIS A 207 -15.00 1.04 6.52
N ALA A 208 -14.14 0.25 5.88
CA ALA A 208 -14.31 -1.17 5.74
C ALA A 208 -13.28 -1.92 6.58
N LYS A 209 -13.63 -3.13 7.02
CA LYS A 209 -12.73 -4.06 7.68
C LYS A 209 -12.89 -5.44 7.05
N PHE A 210 -11.79 -6.13 6.81
CA PHE A 210 -11.79 -7.49 6.30
C PHE A 210 -10.49 -8.19 6.69
N THR A 211 -10.41 -9.50 6.44
CA THR A 211 -9.19 -10.29 6.64
C THR A 211 -8.56 -10.61 5.30
N THR A 212 -7.23 -10.74 5.28
CA THR A 212 -6.54 -11.29 4.11
C THR A 212 -7.01 -12.71 3.80
N LYS A 213 -6.67 -13.22 2.61
CA LYS A 213 -7.08 -14.55 2.12
C LYS A 213 -6.69 -15.73 3.03
N ALA A 214 -5.74 -15.51 3.95
CA ALA A 214 -5.16 -16.47 4.88
C ALA A 214 -4.33 -17.56 4.19
N ASN A 215 -3.52 -17.18 3.18
CA ASN A 215 -2.58 -18.10 2.52
C ASN A 215 -1.48 -18.62 3.47
N GLN A 216 -1.09 -17.82 4.46
CA GLN A 216 -0.12 -18.17 5.50
C GLN A 216 -0.63 -17.73 6.89
N VAL A 217 -0.57 -16.43 7.16
CA VAL A 217 -0.97 -15.83 8.45
C VAL A 217 -1.90 -14.67 8.14
N ALA A 218 -3.19 -14.88 8.43
CA ALA A 218 -4.22 -13.87 8.24
C ALA A 218 -3.88 -12.57 8.96
N ALA A 219 -4.05 -11.44 8.27
CA ALA A 219 -3.99 -10.11 8.88
C ALA A 219 -5.35 -9.43 8.79
N ASN A 220 -5.66 -8.61 9.78
CA ASN A 220 -6.84 -7.75 9.69
C ASN A 220 -6.48 -6.50 8.89
N ILE A 221 -7.31 -6.16 7.94
CA ILE A 221 -7.18 -4.96 7.12
C ILE A 221 -8.31 -4.02 7.49
N GLN A 222 -7.98 -2.75 7.71
CA GLN A 222 -8.95 -1.67 7.80
C GLN A 222 -8.67 -0.68 6.69
N VAL A 223 -9.67 -0.42 5.86
CA VAL A 223 -9.57 0.54 4.77
C VAL A 223 -10.45 1.72 5.08
N ILE A 224 -9.87 2.91 5.03
CA ILE A 224 -10.58 4.15 5.28
C ILE A 224 -10.48 5.01 4.03
N GLY A 225 -11.62 5.27 3.38
CA GLY A 225 -11.74 6.15 2.23
C GLY A 225 -12.24 7.53 2.65
N LYS A 226 -11.66 8.59 2.08
CA LYS A 226 -12.00 9.98 2.35
C LYS A 226 -12.28 10.72 1.06
N HIS A 227 -13.53 11.12 0.87
CA HIS A 227 -13.95 11.92 -0.29
C HIS A 227 -13.59 13.40 -0.09
N SER A 228 -13.37 14.16 -1.17
CA SER A 228 -13.08 15.61 -1.14
C SER A 228 -14.11 16.40 -0.33
N LYS A 229 -15.40 16.08 -0.54
CA LYS A 229 -16.56 16.63 0.19
C LYS A 229 -16.60 16.35 1.70
N SER A 230 -15.70 15.54 2.25
CA SER A 230 -15.62 15.33 3.70
C SER A 230 -15.04 16.52 4.44
N TYR A 231 -14.26 17.39 3.75
CA TYR A 231 -13.50 18.50 4.33
C TYR A 231 -12.70 18.12 5.59
N SER A 232 -12.32 16.85 5.70
CA SER A 232 -11.75 16.26 6.91
C SER A 232 -10.25 16.06 6.76
N ASP A 233 -9.53 16.31 7.84
CA ASP A 233 -8.11 15.97 7.92
C ASP A 233 -7.95 14.45 8.08
N MET A 234 -7.18 13.82 7.18
CA MET A 234 -7.02 12.37 7.16
C MET A 234 -6.49 11.84 8.50
N TYR A 235 -5.52 12.50 9.13
CA TYR A 235 -4.87 11.97 10.32
C TYR A 235 -5.62 12.34 11.60
N ALA A 236 -5.76 13.65 11.85
CA ALA A 236 -6.26 14.22 13.10
C ALA A 236 -7.76 14.01 13.32
N LYS A 237 -8.55 13.90 12.24
CA LYS A 237 -10.01 13.78 12.29
C LYS A 237 -10.52 12.41 11.83
N VAL A 238 -9.86 11.79 10.85
CA VAL A 238 -10.30 10.48 10.33
C VAL A 238 -9.57 9.34 11.05
N LEU A 239 -8.28 9.10 10.78
CA LEU A 239 -7.55 7.94 11.30
C LEU A 239 -7.54 7.86 12.82
N LYS A 240 -7.15 8.94 13.50
CA LYS A 240 -7.08 8.96 14.97
C LYS A 240 -8.39 8.56 15.64
N ASN A 241 -9.52 9.01 15.08
CA ASN A 241 -10.84 8.74 15.63
C ASN A 241 -11.38 7.36 15.21
N LYS A 242 -11.20 6.96 13.94
CA LYS A 242 -11.66 5.66 13.42
C LYS A 242 -10.88 4.48 13.99
N LEU A 243 -9.59 4.67 14.28
CA LEU A 243 -8.73 3.68 14.93
C LEU A 243 -8.84 3.71 16.47
N GLY A 244 -9.46 4.77 17.01
CA GLY A 244 -9.63 4.97 18.45
C GLY A 244 -8.31 4.83 19.21
N ALA A 245 -7.27 5.50 18.74
CA ALA A 245 -5.92 5.36 19.29
C ALA A 245 -5.02 6.55 18.93
N SER A 246 -3.98 6.74 19.73
CA SER A 246 -2.90 7.67 19.42
C SER A 246 -2.13 7.17 18.18
N ILE A 247 -1.73 8.10 17.31
CA ILE A 247 -1.02 7.77 16.07
C ILE A 247 0.29 8.56 15.94
N ILE A 248 1.28 7.93 15.32
CA ILE A 248 2.55 8.54 14.92
C ILE A 248 2.59 8.56 13.39
N ILE A 249 2.91 9.69 12.79
CA ILE A 249 2.78 9.89 11.33
C ILE A 249 4.10 10.33 10.68
N TRP A 250 4.30 9.87 9.45
CA TRP A 250 5.36 10.29 8.53
C TRP A 250 4.67 10.75 7.25
N ALA A 251 4.49 12.05 7.11
CA ALA A 251 3.84 12.67 5.95
C ALA A 251 4.30 14.13 5.83
N PRO A 252 4.35 14.70 4.60
CA PRO A 252 4.61 16.13 4.45
C PRO A 252 3.60 16.94 5.27
N SER A 253 4.06 17.94 6.00
CA SER A 253 3.18 18.75 6.86
C SER A 253 3.45 20.24 6.70
N ASP A 254 2.41 21.06 6.82
CA ASP A 254 2.56 22.52 6.84
C ASP A 254 2.79 23.06 8.26
N THR A 255 3.05 24.36 8.37
CA THR A 255 3.30 25.01 9.65
C THR A 255 2.07 25.04 10.57
N ARG A 256 0.86 24.91 10.03
CA ARG A 256 -0.41 24.93 10.79
C ARG A 256 -0.75 23.53 11.34
N SER A 257 -0.30 22.48 10.67
CA SER A 257 -0.47 21.08 11.06
C SER A 257 0.55 20.66 12.13
N LYS A 258 0.23 20.97 13.39
CA LYS A 258 1.03 20.62 14.58
C LYS A 258 0.69 19.24 15.13
N SER A 259 1.63 18.63 15.85
CA SER A 259 1.33 17.49 16.70
C SER A 259 0.23 17.85 17.72
N ILE A 260 -0.63 16.88 18.03
CA ILE A 260 -1.72 17.00 18.99
C ILE A 260 -1.33 16.18 20.22
N CYS A 261 -0.91 16.85 21.30
CA CYS A 261 -0.42 16.19 22.51
C CYS A 261 -1.45 16.14 23.66
N LYS A 262 -2.66 16.69 23.45
CA LYS A 262 -3.73 16.76 24.47
C LYS A 262 -4.98 16.00 24.00
N GLY A 263 -5.78 15.55 24.97
CA GLY A 263 -7.01 14.78 24.75
C GLY A 263 -6.79 13.27 24.80
N GLN A 264 -7.86 12.50 24.58
CA GLN A 264 -7.86 11.04 24.70
C GLN A 264 -6.86 10.35 23.74
N TYR A 265 -6.76 10.84 22.50
CA TYR A 265 -5.85 10.30 21.48
C TYR A 265 -4.94 11.40 20.95
N GLN A 266 -3.64 11.10 20.91
CA GLN A 266 -2.59 11.98 20.44
C GLN A 266 -2.27 11.75 18.95
N LEU A 267 -1.71 12.78 18.32
CA LEU A 267 -1.11 12.67 16.99
C LEU A 267 0.31 13.25 17.08
N ARG A 268 1.31 12.43 16.79
CA ARG A 268 2.72 12.84 16.82
C ARG A 268 3.32 12.73 15.42
N LYS A 269 4.08 13.74 15.01
CA LYS A 269 4.87 13.67 13.78
C LYS A 269 6.24 13.07 14.09
N VAL A 270 6.74 12.21 13.21
CA VAL A 270 8.14 11.78 13.22
C VAL A 270 9.00 12.97 12.81
N ALA A 271 10.11 13.19 13.51
CA ALA A 271 11.08 14.20 13.09
C ALA A 271 11.90 13.71 11.90
N SER A 272 12.22 14.66 11.02
CA SER A 272 13.13 14.46 9.90
C SER A 272 14.54 14.91 10.32
N PRO A 273 15.60 14.15 9.98
CA PRO A 273 15.55 12.82 9.37
C PRO A 273 15.15 11.72 10.36
N MET A 274 14.66 10.59 9.85
CA MET A 274 14.43 9.36 10.62
C MET A 274 15.37 8.24 10.16
N GLN A 275 15.52 7.19 10.96
CA GLN A 275 16.21 5.95 10.55
C GLN A 275 15.18 4.92 10.13
N PHE A 276 15.25 4.42 8.90
CA PHE A 276 14.45 3.31 8.41
C PHE A 276 15.36 2.10 8.20
N ASP A 277 15.32 1.15 9.13
CA ASP A 277 16.11 -0.09 9.07
C ASP A 277 17.60 0.18 8.73
N GLY A 278 18.21 1.12 9.46
CA GLY A 278 19.62 1.53 9.28
C GLY A 278 19.90 2.52 8.15
N VAL A 279 18.89 2.97 7.39
CA VAL A 279 19.02 4.01 6.36
C VAL A 279 18.45 5.33 6.86
N GLN A 280 19.23 6.41 6.79
CA GLN A 280 18.73 7.74 7.11
C GLN A 280 17.81 8.24 6.00
N VAL A 281 16.57 8.59 6.34
CA VAL A 281 15.57 9.08 5.40
C VAL A 281 15.10 10.45 5.83
N ARG A 282 15.21 11.40 4.92
CA ARG A 282 14.65 12.75 5.08
C ARG A 282 13.23 12.79 4.56
N ARG A 283 12.41 13.63 5.18
CA ARG A 283 11.00 13.73 4.84
C ARG A 283 10.80 14.31 3.43
N GLU A 284 11.60 15.29 3.07
CA GLU A 284 11.60 15.96 1.77
C GLU A 284 11.93 15.01 0.60
N ASP A 285 12.71 13.96 0.86
CA ASP A 285 13.20 13.02 -0.16
C ASP A 285 12.35 11.75 -0.24
N ASP A 286 11.24 11.65 0.50
CA ASP A 286 10.44 10.43 0.55
C ASP A 286 8.96 10.71 0.26
N SER A 287 8.42 10.00 -0.73
CA SER A 287 7.04 10.09 -1.19
C SER A 287 6.08 9.21 -0.39
N ALA A 288 6.58 8.31 0.45
CA ALA A 288 5.73 7.48 1.30
C ALA A 288 5.05 8.32 2.39
N ARG A 289 3.75 8.09 2.56
CA ARG A 289 2.98 8.62 3.69
C ARG A 289 2.42 7.46 4.48
N TRP A 290 2.69 7.44 5.79
CA TRP A 290 2.18 6.37 6.63
C TRP A 290 1.88 6.85 8.04
N ALA A 291 1.09 6.06 8.75
CA ALA A 291 0.81 6.21 10.17
C ALA A 291 1.00 4.88 10.88
N VAL A 292 1.59 4.90 12.07
CA VAL A 292 1.58 3.76 12.99
C VAL A 292 0.71 4.08 14.19
N VAL A 293 0.04 3.07 14.72
CA VAL A 293 -0.84 3.23 15.88
C VAL A 293 -0.08 2.89 17.14
N ASP A 294 0.00 3.86 18.05
CA ASP A 294 0.73 3.71 19.31
C ASP A 294 0.10 2.61 20.18
N GLY A 295 0.93 1.71 20.68
CA GLY A 295 0.49 0.55 21.48
C GLY A 295 -0.31 -0.51 20.71
N LYS A 296 -0.41 -0.43 19.38
CA LYS A 296 -1.06 -1.46 18.53
C LYS A 296 -0.18 -1.85 17.36
N ASN A 297 -0.40 -3.03 16.80
CA ASN A 297 0.39 -3.56 15.69
C ASN A 297 -0.19 -3.16 14.34
N ILE A 298 -0.53 -1.87 14.22
CA ILE A 298 -1.25 -1.33 13.08
C ILE A 298 -0.38 -0.33 12.35
N VAL A 299 -0.12 -0.60 11.08
CA VAL A 299 0.56 0.31 10.16
C VAL A 299 -0.38 0.64 9.01
N CYS A 300 -0.52 1.93 8.71
CA CYS A 300 -1.39 2.43 7.64
C CYS A 300 -0.54 3.10 6.56
N LEU A 301 -0.67 2.64 5.31
CA LEU A 301 -0.22 3.39 4.14
C LEU A 301 -1.30 4.39 3.74
N THR A 302 -0.94 5.65 3.52
CA THR A 302 -1.89 6.73 3.24
C THR A 302 -1.53 7.48 1.95
N THR A 303 -2.52 8.18 1.39
CA THR A 303 -2.31 9.01 0.18
C THR A 303 -2.26 10.51 0.46
N ASN A 304 -2.78 10.97 1.61
CA ASN A 304 -2.83 12.39 1.95
C ASN A 304 -1.57 12.88 2.67
N ASP A 305 -1.20 14.13 2.40
CA ASP A 305 -0.27 14.88 3.25
C ASP A 305 -0.97 15.30 4.56
N TYR A 306 -0.22 15.74 5.56
CA TYR A 306 -0.75 16.35 6.77
C TYR A 306 -0.74 17.88 6.66
N LYS A 307 -1.52 18.44 5.74
CA LYS A 307 -1.60 19.88 5.46
C LYS A 307 -3.04 20.36 5.54
N ALA A 308 -3.25 21.65 5.86
CA ALA A 308 -4.60 22.20 5.96
C ALA A 308 -5.39 22.12 4.64
N THR A 309 -4.70 22.22 3.50
CA THR A 309 -5.28 22.10 2.15
C THR A 309 -5.75 20.69 1.82
N GLU A 310 -5.21 19.66 2.49
CA GLU A 310 -5.56 18.25 2.23
C GLU A 310 -6.96 17.87 2.72
N LYS A 311 -7.63 18.75 3.47
CA LYS A 311 -9.02 18.56 3.87
C LYS A 311 -9.95 18.36 2.68
N GLN A 312 -9.68 19.07 1.58
CA GLN A 312 -10.44 19.01 0.33
C GLN A 312 -9.89 18.00 -0.68
N ILE A 313 -8.71 17.44 -0.42
CA ILE A 313 -8.08 16.44 -1.27
C ILE A 313 -8.62 15.06 -0.87
N PRO A 314 -9.19 14.27 -1.78
CA PRO A 314 -9.60 12.92 -1.45
C PRO A 314 -8.38 12.04 -1.13
N GLY A 315 -8.61 10.90 -0.48
CA GLY A 315 -7.54 9.97 -0.20
C GLY A 315 -7.98 8.80 0.65
N ALA A 316 -7.04 7.95 1.03
CA ALA A 316 -7.33 6.77 1.83
C ALA A 316 -6.20 6.43 2.79
N ALA A 317 -6.51 5.50 3.68
CA ALA A 317 -5.54 4.72 4.42
C ALA A 317 -5.88 3.23 4.30
N VAL A 318 -4.86 2.42 4.00
CA VAL A 318 -4.93 0.97 4.10
C VAL A 318 -4.11 0.57 5.32
N CYS A 319 -4.81 0.20 6.38
CA CYS A 319 -4.24 -0.15 7.67
C CYS A 319 -4.17 -1.66 7.82
N LEU A 320 -2.97 -2.17 8.05
CA LEU A 320 -2.69 -3.57 8.28
C LEU A 320 -2.44 -3.79 9.77
N GLU A 321 -3.18 -4.72 10.36
CA GLU A 321 -3.02 -5.19 11.72
C GLU A 321 -2.59 -6.65 11.71
N ASN A 322 -1.37 -6.91 12.20
CA ASN A 322 -0.88 -8.28 12.33
C ASN A 322 -1.13 -8.82 13.75
N ALA A 323 -1.94 -9.87 13.85
CA ALA A 323 -2.39 -10.44 15.12
C ALA A 323 -1.32 -11.27 15.86
N CYS A 324 -0.22 -11.68 15.21
CA CYS A 324 0.74 -12.63 15.79
C CYS A 324 1.80 -12.03 16.75
N TYR A 325 1.58 -10.82 17.23
CA TYR A 325 2.63 -9.97 17.81
C TYR A 325 2.40 -9.72 19.31
N LYS A 326 2.49 -10.76 20.13
CA LYS A 326 2.39 -10.57 21.59
C LYS A 326 3.70 -10.21 22.29
N ARG A 327 4.87 -10.09 21.61
CA ARG A 327 6.13 -9.92 22.36
C ARG A 327 7.42 -9.41 21.69
N GLN A 328 7.40 -8.67 20.59
CA GLN A 328 8.66 -8.16 20.02
C GLN A 328 8.44 -6.91 19.19
N HIS A 329 9.28 -5.88 19.30
CA HIS A 329 9.14 -4.54 18.68
C HIS A 329 9.32 -4.49 17.14
N SER A 330 8.95 -5.53 16.38
CA SER A 330 9.35 -5.74 14.97
C SER A 330 8.40 -5.23 13.87
N LEU A 331 7.15 -4.87 14.18
CA LEU A 331 6.16 -4.32 13.22
C LEU A 331 5.88 -2.85 13.50
N ASN A 332 6.13 -2.43 14.75
CA ASN A 332 6.76 -1.14 14.97
C ASN A 332 8.03 -1.20 14.14
N ILE A 333 7.98 -0.53 13.00
CA ILE A 333 9.11 -0.37 12.12
C ILE A 333 10.35 -0.15 13.03
N GLN A 334 11.50 -0.75 12.74
CA GLN A 334 12.79 -0.29 13.30
C GLN A 334 13.12 1.16 12.83
N LEU A 335 12.11 2.01 12.72
CA LEU A 335 12.13 3.40 13.11
C LEU A 335 12.29 3.42 14.63
N HIS A 336 13.50 3.24 15.14
CA HIS A 336 13.79 3.80 16.44
C HIS A 336 13.64 5.32 16.29
N PRO A 337 12.62 5.98 16.88
CA PRO A 337 12.64 7.42 17.05
C PRO A 337 13.39 7.70 18.35
N GLU A 338 14.57 7.11 18.50
CA GLU A 338 15.54 7.75 19.37
C GLU A 338 15.98 8.99 18.58
N PHE A 339 15.85 10.15 19.23
CA PHE A 339 16.08 11.50 18.71
C PHE A 339 14.85 12.23 18.14
N ALA A 340 14.34 13.10 19.02
CA ALA A 340 13.65 14.36 18.76
C ALA A 340 12.18 14.30 18.29
N PHE A 341 11.25 14.09 19.22
CA PHE A 341 9.91 14.67 19.03
C PHE A 341 10.01 16.20 19.03
N GLN A 342 9.40 16.89 18.06
CA GLN A 342 9.23 18.34 18.12
C GLN A 342 8.31 18.70 19.30
N SER A 343 8.89 18.97 20.47
CA SER A 343 8.18 19.62 21.57
C SER A 343 7.86 21.06 21.17
N PRO A 344 6.64 21.58 21.42
CA PRO A 344 6.43 23.02 21.39
C PRO A 344 7.30 23.64 22.48
N LYS A 345 8.22 24.54 22.11
CA LYS A 345 8.96 25.37 23.05
C LYS A 345 7.97 26.04 24.01
N ILE A 346 7.93 25.58 25.26
CA ILE A 346 7.38 26.36 26.36
C ILE A 346 8.44 27.43 26.62
N LYS A 347 8.15 28.68 26.24
CA LYS A 347 8.87 29.83 26.77
C LYS A 347 8.47 29.94 28.24
N GLU A 348 9.30 29.42 29.13
CA GLU A 348 9.23 29.84 30.53
C GLU A 348 9.70 31.30 30.58
N PHE A 349 8.74 32.19 30.77
CA PHE A 349 8.97 33.52 31.31
C PHE A 349 9.42 33.34 32.76
N HIS A 350 10.64 33.78 33.09
CA HIS A 350 10.99 34.08 34.48
C HIS A 350 10.48 35.48 34.79
N ILE A 351 9.57 35.57 35.75
CA ILE A 351 9.11 36.81 36.37
C ILE A 351 9.72 36.83 37.78
N TYR A 352 10.56 37.84 37.99
CA TYR A 352 11.27 38.31 39.20
C TYR A 352 12.18 37.35 39.96
#